data_AF-A0A536U3M8-F1
#
_entry.id   AF-A0A536U3M8-F1
#
_cell.length_a   1.000
_cell.length_b   1.000
_cell.length_c   1.000
_cell.angle_alpha   90.00
_cell.angle_beta   90.00
_cell.angle_gamma   90.00
#
_symmetry.space_group_name_H-M   'P 1'
#
loop_
_entity.id
_entity.type
_entity.pdbx_description
1 polymer ?
#
loop_
_entity_poly.entity_id
_entity_poly.type
_entity_poly.pdbx_seq_one_letter_code
_entity_poly.pdbx_strand_id
1 'polypeptide(L)'
;MQAFTDARTPDTTDEVWLTEHAPVYTLGLAARPEHILRANTIPVLKVDRGGQITYHGPGQLVVYLLIDLKRLRLGVRQLVEAIESAVIKLVDSYG
;
A
#
# COMPACT_ATOMS: atom_id res chain seq x y z
N MET A 1 4.14 -10.01 -3.41
CA MET A 1 4.04 -9.53 -2.02
C MET A 1 3.75 -10.64 -1.04
N GLN A 2 2.54 -11.21 -0.97
CA GLN A 2 2.19 -12.23 0.05
C GLN A 2 3.18 -13.41 0.10
N ALA A 3 3.44 -14.06 -1.04
CA ALA A 3 4.40 -15.16 -1.10
C ALA A 3 5.82 -14.80 -0.58
N PHE A 4 6.28 -13.57 -0.82
CA PHE A 4 7.55 -13.08 -0.27
C PHE A 4 7.47 -12.95 1.25
N THR A 5 6.42 -12.30 1.75
CA THR A 5 6.22 -12.08 3.19
C THR A 5 6.02 -13.40 3.94
N ASP A 6 5.33 -14.37 3.34
CA ASP A 6 5.02 -15.68 3.92
C ASP A 6 6.25 -16.60 3.95
N ALA A 7 7.12 -16.51 2.94
CA ALA A 7 8.36 -17.29 2.86
C ALA A 7 9.52 -16.65 3.65
N ARG A 8 9.33 -15.47 4.25
CA ARG A 8 10.41 -14.74 4.91
C ARG A 8 10.94 -15.48 6.14
N THR A 9 12.24 -15.41 6.32
CA THR A 9 12.98 -15.84 7.52
C THR A 9 13.44 -14.63 8.33
N PRO A 10 13.94 -14.82 9.58
CA PRO A 10 14.51 -13.73 10.37
C PRO A 10 15.67 -12.99 9.68
N ASP A 11 16.36 -13.64 8.74
CA ASP A 11 17.49 -13.09 8.00
C ASP A 11 17.10 -12.54 6.62
N THR A 12 15.83 -12.66 6.22
CA THR A 12 15.36 -12.12 4.94
C THR A 12 15.38 -10.59 4.97
N THR A 13 16.13 -9.96 4.08
CA THR A 13 16.21 -8.50 3.97
C THR A 13 14.84 -7.89 3.66
N ASP A 14 14.52 -6.76 4.29
CA ASP A 14 13.30 -6.02 3.97
C ASP A 14 13.36 -5.46 2.54
N GLU A 15 12.21 -5.39 1.86
CA GLU A 15 12.13 -4.88 0.49
C GLU A 15 11.19 -3.68 0.40
N VAL A 16 11.53 -2.75 -0.50
CA VAL A 16 10.70 -1.60 -0.86
C VAL A 16 10.46 -1.66 -2.36
N TRP A 17 9.23 -1.98 -2.77
CA TRP A 17 8.88 -2.07 -4.19
C TRP A 17 8.25 -0.77 -4.64
N LEU A 18 8.81 -0.19 -5.71
CA LEU A 18 8.26 0.97 -6.39
C LEU A 18 7.66 0.48 -7.70
N THR A 19 6.36 0.71 -7.88
CA THR A 19 5.62 0.21 -9.04
C THR A 19 4.56 1.20 -9.48
N GLU A 20 3.98 0.91 -10.63
CA GLU A 20 2.75 1.51 -11.13
C GLU A 20 1.76 0.38 -11.42
N HIS A 21 0.46 0.69 -11.47
CA HIS A 21 -0.59 -0.26 -11.82
C HIS A 21 -1.35 0.18 -13.07
N ALA A 22 -1.84 -0.80 -13.82
CA ALA A 22 -2.93 -0.55 -14.76
C ALA A 22 -4.16 -0.03 -14.00
N PRO A 23 -5.10 0.69 -14.65
CA PRO A 23 -6.31 1.19 -14.00
C PRO A 23 -7.04 0.11 -13.21
N VAL A 24 -7.20 0.31 -11.90
CA VAL A 24 -7.87 -0.63 -10.99
C VAL A 24 -8.44 0.08 -9.77
N TYR A 25 -9.62 -0.32 -9.32
CA TYR A 25 -10.13 0.00 -7.99
C TYR A 25 -9.82 -1.13 -7.02
N THR A 26 -9.34 -0.80 -5.83
CA THR A 26 -9.14 -1.77 -4.76
C THR A 26 -10.07 -1.49 -3.59
N LEU A 27 -10.73 -2.53 -3.07
CA LEU A 27 -11.61 -2.49 -1.92
C LEU A 27 -10.88 -3.07 -0.71
N GLY A 28 -10.54 -2.22 0.26
CA GLY A 28 -9.96 -2.66 1.53
C GLY A 28 -10.99 -3.35 2.43
N LEU A 29 -10.53 -3.84 3.58
CA LEU A 29 -11.33 -4.61 4.53
C LEU A 29 -12.56 -3.84 5.07
N ALA A 30 -12.48 -2.51 5.15
CA ALA A 30 -13.59 -1.66 5.62
C ALA A 30 -14.50 -1.17 4.48
N ALA A 31 -14.24 -1.58 3.23
CA ALA A 31 -15.04 -1.20 2.08
C ALA A 31 -16.28 -2.08 1.96
N ARG A 32 -17.42 -1.46 1.62
CA ARG A 32 -18.64 -2.13 1.22
C ARG A 32 -18.85 -1.97 -0.27
N PRO A 33 -19.53 -2.92 -0.96
CA PRO A 33 -19.86 -2.79 -2.38
C PRO A 33 -20.58 -1.49 -2.72
N GLU A 34 -21.40 -0.98 -1.79
CA GLU A 34 -22.14 0.29 -1.90
C GLU A 34 -21.24 1.53 -2.05
N HIS A 35 -19.96 1.45 -1.68
CA HIS A 35 -19.03 2.56 -1.86
C HIS A 35 -18.59 2.73 -3.34
N ILE A 36 -19.00 1.82 -4.23
CA ILE A 36 -18.80 1.95 -5.67
C ILE A 36 -19.86 2.92 -6.20
N LEU A 37 -19.47 4.19 -6.35
CA LEU A 37 -20.39 5.27 -6.74
C LEU A 37 -20.94 5.13 -8.16
N ARG A 38 -20.18 4.49 -9.07
CA ARG A 38 -20.56 4.29 -10.48
C ARG A 38 -19.95 3.02 -11.05
N ALA A 39 -20.76 2.26 -11.78
CA ALA A 39 -20.24 1.18 -12.61
C ALA A 39 -19.43 1.78 -13.78
N ASN A 40 -18.22 1.25 -13.99
CA ASN A 40 -17.38 1.55 -15.14
C ASN A 40 -16.63 0.29 -15.57
N THR A 41 -15.80 0.38 -16.60
CA THR A 41 -15.05 -0.76 -17.14
C THR A 41 -13.76 -1.06 -16.37
N ILE A 42 -13.42 -0.29 -15.33
CA ILE A 42 -12.20 -0.47 -14.56
C ILE A 42 -12.43 -1.63 -13.57
N PRO A 43 -11.53 -2.62 -13.50
CA PRO A 43 -11.68 -3.75 -12.61
C PRO A 43 -11.71 -3.30 -11.14
N VAL A 44 -12.53 -3.98 -10.35
CA VAL A 44 -12.63 -3.77 -8.90
C VAL A 44 -12.17 -5.04 -8.20
N LEU A 45 -11.11 -4.94 -7.40
CA LEU A 45 -10.52 -6.07 -6.69
C LEU A 45 -10.65 -5.88 -5.18
N LYS A 46 -11.10 -6.92 -4.47
CA LYS A 46 -11.04 -6.96 -3.01
C LYS A 46 -9.64 -7.33 -2.57
N VAL A 47 -9.10 -6.59 -1.61
CA VAL A 47 -7.75 -6.75 -1.09
C VAL A 47 -7.76 -6.77 0.44
N ASP A 48 -6.68 -7.26 1.04
CA ASP A 48 -6.53 -7.45 2.48
C ASP A 48 -6.00 -6.21 3.23
N ARG A 49 -5.73 -5.10 2.53
CA ARG A 49 -5.36 -3.84 3.18
C ARG A 49 -6.52 -3.24 3.99
N GLY A 50 -6.17 -2.49 5.02
CA GLY A 50 -7.10 -1.62 5.72
C GLY A 50 -7.67 -0.50 4.82
N GLY A 51 -8.63 0.24 5.37
CA GLY A 51 -9.27 1.36 4.69
C GLY A 51 -10.42 0.97 3.75
N GLN A 52 -10.91 1.97 3.03
CA GLN A 52 -12.07 1.86 2.15
C GLN A 52 -11.63 1.57 0.69
N ILE A 53 -12.33 2.16 -0.29
CA ILE A 53 -12.04 2.09 -1.72
C ILE A 53 -10.91 3.07 -2.09
N THR A 54 -10.04 2.69 -3.02
CA THR A 54 -9.14 3.63 -3.70
C THR A 54 -8.91 3.24 -5.15
N TYR A 55 -8.50 4.19 -5.97
CA TYR A 55 -8.11 3.98 -7.37
C TYR A 55 -6.59 3.93 -7.50
N HIS A 56 -6.10 3.09 -8.40
CA HIS A 56 -4.73 3.09 -8.90
C HIS A 56 -4.71 3.11 -10.43
N GLY A 57 -3.69 3.72 -11.00
CA GLY A 57 -3.54 3.80 -12.45
C GLY A 57 -2.24 4.48 -12.88
N PRO A 58 -2.06 4.67 -14.20
CA PRO A 58 -0.84 5.22 -14.74
C PRO A 58 -0.51 6.63 -14.23
N GLY A 59 0.77 6.90 -13.96
CA GLY A 59 1.24 8.14 -13.36
C GLY A 59 1.12 8.21 -11.83
N GLN A 60 0.57 7.18 -11.17
CA GLN A 60 0.59 7.06 -9.72
C GLN A 60 1.72 6.13 -9.27
N LEU A 61 2.73 6.69 -8.58
CA LEU A 61 3.73 5.90 -7.88
C LEU A 61 3.09 5.16 -6.70
N VAL A 62 3.16 3.83 -6.72
CA VAL A 62 2.74 2.97 -5.61
C VAL A 62 3.97 2.36 -4.96
N VAL A 63 4.09 2.54 -3.64
CA VAL A 63 5.20 2.03 -2.86
C VAL A 63 4.70 0.95 -1.90
N TYR A 64 5.26 -0.25 -2.02
CA TYR A 64 4.98 -1.35 -1.13
C TYR A 64 6.17 -1.60 -0.20
N LEU A 65 5.93 -1.44 1.11
CA LEU A 65 6.91 -1.70 2.15
C LEU A 65 6.73 -3.14 2.67
N LEU A 66 7.63 -4.04 2.27
CA LEU A 66 7.66 -5.43 2.73
C LEU A 66 8.66 -5.52 3.88
N ILE A 67 8.22 -5.08 5.07
CA ILE A 67 9.08 -4.86 6.23
C ILE A 67 8.65 -5.73 7.42
N ASP A 68 9.61 -6.37 8.09
CA ASP A 68 9.38 -7.05 9.36
C ASP A 68 9.34 -6.05 10.54
N LEU A 69 8.13 -5.65 10.92
CA LEU A 69 7.92 -4.71 12.03
C LEU A 69 8.40 -5.24 13.39
N LYS A 70 8.36 -6.56 13.62
CA LYS A 70 8.84 -7.14 14.88
C LYS A 70 10.34 -7.02 14.99
N ARG A 71 11.06 -7.33 13.89
CA ARG A 71 12.51 -7.18 13.82
C ARG A 71 12.94 -5.73 14.05
N LEU A 72 12.22 -4.77 13.46
CA LEU A 72 12.47 -3.34 13.65
C LEU A 72 11.93 -2.77 14.97
N ARG A 73 11.21 -3.57 15.76
CA ARG A 73 10.53 -3.12 16.99
C ARG A 73 9.61 -1.92 16.75
N LEU A 74 8.94 -1.90 15.60
CA LEU A 74 8.01 -0.84 15.20
C LEU A 74 6.55 -1.28 15.40
N GLY A 75 5.73 -0.38 15.89
CA GLY A 75 4.28 -0.49 15.83
C GLY A 75 3.73 -0.06 14.46
N VAL A 76 2.54 -0.56 14.10
CA VAL A 76 1.85 -0.19 12.84
C VAL A 76 1.66 1.34 12.75
N ARG A 77 1.27 1.99 13.84
CA ARG A 77 1.11 3.46 13.87
C ARG A 77 2.42 4.19 13.58
N GLN A 78 3.52 3.75 14.19
CA GLN A 78 4.84 4.36 13.96
C GLN A 78 5.29 4.19 12.51
N LEU A 79 4.98 3.05 11.88
CA LEU A 79 5.23 2.86 10.46
C LEU A 79 4.43 3.86 9.61
N VAL A 80 3.14 4.03 9.90
CA VAL A 80 2.29 5.00 9.17
C VAL A 80 2.84 6.42 9.32
N GLU A 81 3.16 6.85 10.54
CA GLU A 81 3.77 8.16 10.81
C GLU A 81 5.11 8.34 10.08
N ALA A 82 5.91 7.27 9.97
CA ALA A 82 7.17 7.30 9.22
C ALA A 82 6.95 7.43 7.71
N ILE A 83 5.95 6.73 7.15
CA ILE A 83 5.56 6.86 5.73
C ILE A 83 5.11 8.29 5.44
N GLU A 84 4.20 8.83 6.25
CA GLU A 84 3.68 10.19 6.11
C GLU A 84 4.81 11.22 6.16
N SER A 85 5.69 11.09 7.15
CA SER A 85 6.86 11.97 7.30
C SER A 85 7.81 11.89 6.11
N ALA A 86 8.04 10.69 5.55
CA ALA A 86 8.90 10.51 4.38
C ALA A 86 8.30 11.16 3.13
N VAL A 87 6.99 11.03 2.93
CA VAL A 87 6.27 11.67 1.81
C VAL A 87 6.31 13.19 1.95
N ILE A 88 6.06 13.73 3.14
CA ILE A 88 6.13 15.17 3.39
C ILE A 88 7.53 15.72 3.04
N LYS A 89 8.58 15.07 3.53
CA LYS A 89 9.97 15.47 3.23
C LYS A 89 10.31 15.37 1.74
N LEU A 90 9.80 14.33 1.07
CA LEU A 90 10.00 14.17 -0.36
C LEU A 90 9.34 15.32 -1.12
N VAL A 91 8.08 15.65 -0.80
CA VAL A 91 7.37 16.75 -1.47
C VAL A 91 8.04 18.09 -1.17
N ASP A 92 8.43 18.35 0.07
CA ASP A 92 9.18 19.56 0.48
C ASP A 92 10.47 19.74 -0.31
N SER A 93 11.15 18.64 -0.69
CA SER A 93 12.36 18.70 -1.51
C SER A 93 12.14 19.21 -2.95
N TYR A 94 10.90 19.21 -3.44
CA TYR A 94 10.54 19.71 -4.77
C TYR A 94 10.10 21.19 -4.79
N GLY A 95 10.01 21.85 -3.64
CA GLY A 95 9.58 23.25 -3.48
C GLY A 95 8.07 23.44 -3.43
#